data_AF-A0A1L7UQ12-F1
#
_entry.id   AF-A0A1L7UQ12-F1
#
_cell.length_a   1.000
_cell.length_b   1.000
_cell.length_c   1.000
_cell.angle_alpha   90.00
_cell.angle_beta   90.00
_cell.angle_gamma   90.00
#
_symmetry.space_group_name_H-M   'P 1'
#
loop_
_entity.id
_entity.type
_entity.pdbx_description
1 polymer ?
#
loop_
_entity_poly.entity_id
_entity_poly.type
_entity_poly.pdbx_seq_one_letter_code
_entity_poly.pdbx_strand_id
1 'polypeptide(L)'
;MDKVNFIRAYAKASRVGMTRKNILSGWRVTGNWPISREKALRHPEIQQDRSNCSLRVTPEPRPFFDSDNTPQTSRQIRDLGLNKTPKTRRRYNIIAKGFEAQQQTVAAHTQKIASLEEELARLKRGKKRKAVPNPNKRFMTLSEALASGEVIAEKKTENMPIGVECVDSNEEESESEAGSVIEVRGETVPHQSTTRSRRLVRKCRNR
;
A
#
# COMPACT_ATOMS: atom_id res chain seq x y z
N MET A 1 41.10 71.60 -2.84
CA MET A 1 41.25 70.28 -2.20
C MET A 1 42.00 69.38 -3.16
N ASP A 2 43.23 69.00 -2.81
CA ASP A 2 44.07 68.21 -3.72
C ASP A 2 43.60 66.75 -3.75
N LYS A 3 43.40 66.20 -4.95
CA LYS A 3 42.97 64.82 -5.16
C LYS A 3 43.87 63.81 -4.45
N VAL A 4 45.18 64.09 -4.42
CA VAL A 4 46.18 63.23 -3.75
C VAL A 4 46.00 63.24 -2.23
N ASN A 5 45.72 64.40 -1.63
CA ASN A 5 45.47 64.50 -0.20
C ASN A 5 44.16 63.81 0.18
N PHE A 6 43.11 63.93 -0.64
CA PHE A 6 41.86 63.20 -0.41
C PHE A 6 42.08 61.68 -0.43
N ILE A 7 42.81 61.14 -1.41
CA ILE A 7 43.09 59.71 -1.51
C ILE A 7 43.91 59.22 -0.30
N ARG A 8 44.93 59.98 0.12
CA ARG A 8 45.75 59.66 1.30
C ARG A 8 44.94 59.70 2.59
N ALA A 9 44.11 60.72 2.77
CA ALA A 9 43.23 60.86 3.91
C ALA A 9 42.18 59.73 3.97
N TYR A 10 41.57 59.41 2.83
CA TYR A 10 40.63 58.29 2.71
C TYR A 10 41.31 56.96 3.02
N ALA A 11 42.50 56.70 2.48
CA ALA A 11 43.25 55.48 2.77
C ALA A 11 43.59 55.36 4.27
N LYS A 12 43.95 56.48 4.92
CA LYS A 12 44.22 56.53 6.36
C LYS A 12 42.95 56.28 7.18
N ALA A 13 41.84 56.91 6.80
CA ALA A 13 40.55 56.72 7.46
C ALA A 13 40.01 55.29 7.29
N SER A 14 40.07 54.72 6.09
CA SER A 14 39.67 53.34 5.80
C SER A 14 40.47 52.32 6.59
N ARG A 15 41.78 52.53 6.74
CA ARG A 15 42.62 51.64 7.58
C ARG A 15 42.20 51.64 9.05
N VAL A 16 41.80 52.79 9.58
CA VAL A 16 41.31 52.94 10.95
C VAL A 16 39.86 52.44 11.10
N GLY A 17 39.03 52.62 10.06
CA GLY A 17 37.62 52.25 10.04
C GLY A 17 37.38 50.76 9.82
N MET A 18 38.10 50.12 8.90
CA MET A 18 37.99 48.69 8.58
C MET A 18 38.76 47.79 9.57
N THR A 19 38.62 48.05 10.87
CA THR A 19 39.11 47.13 11.89
C THR A 19 38.05 46.06 12.19
N ARG A 20 38.49 44.86 12.57
CA ARG A 20 37.57 43.77 12.94
C ARG A 20 36.57 44.23 14.01
N LYS A 21 37.02 44.97 15.03
CA LYS A 21 36.15 45.47 16.11
C LYS A 21 35.03 46.38 15.58
N ASN A 22 35.35 47.33 14.70
CA ASN A 22 34.37 48.27 14.13
C ASN A 22 33.39 47.58 13.18
N ILE A 23 33.87 46.63 12.37
CA ILE A 23 33.01 45.83 11.50
C ILE A 23 32.03 45.03 12.37
N LEU A 24 32.53 44.30 13.38
CA LEU A 24 31.71 43.50 14.30
C LEU A 24 30.68 44.34 15.07
N SER A 25 31.06 45.54 15.54
CA SER A 25 30.12 46.44 16.23
C SER A 25 29.04 46.96 15.29
N GLY A 26 29.38 47.28 14.04
CA GLY A 26 28.41 47.71 13.02
C GLY A 26 27.33 46.64 12.73
N TRP A 27 27.73 45.37 12.60
CA TRP A 27 26.79 44.26 12.44
C TRP A 27 25.94 43.99 13.69
N ARG A 28 26.48 44.23 14.89
CA ARG A 28 25.75 44.10 16.15
C ARG A 28 24.68 45.18 16.30
N VAL A 29 25.01 46.41 15.94
CA VAL A 29 24.09 47.57 16.02
C VAL A 29 22.99 47.49 14.96
N THR A 30 23.32 47.08 13.74
CA THR A 30 22.35 46.96 12.63
C THR A 30 21.45 45.72 12.74
N GLY A 31 21.71 44.80 13.67
CA GLY A 31 20.95 43.55 13.82
C GLY A 31 21.19 42.53 12.70
N ASN A 32 22.03 42.85 11.70
CA ASN A 32 22.37 41.97 10.58
C ASN A 32 23.46 40.94 10.92
N TRP A 33 23.83 40.79 12.20
CA TRP A 33 24.78 39.77 12.64
C TRP A 33 24.33 38.40 12.14
N PRO A 34 25.14 37.69 11.32
CA PRO A 34 24.78 36.35 10.88
C PRO A 34 24.73 35.43 12.10
N ILE A 35 23.53 35.18 12.62
CA ILE A 35 23.29 34.16 13.66
C ILE A 35 23.85 32.80 13.19
N SER A 36 23.93 32.60 11.86
CA SER A 36 24.72 31.55 11.22
C SER A 36 25.46 32.10 9.99
N ARG A 37 26.78 31.88 9.95
CA ARG A 37 27.65 32.19 8.79
C ARG A 37 27.17 31.48 7.53
N GLU A 38 26.70 30.25 7.66
CA GLU A 38 26.17 29.46 6.54
C GLU A 38 24.97 30.14 5.91
N LYS A 39 24.06 30.69 6.72
CA LYS A 39 22.85 31.37 6.22
C LYS A 39 23.19 32.60 5.39
N ALA A 40 24.21 33.37 5.78
CA ALA A 40 24.70 34.50 5.01
C ALA A 40 25.33 34.04 3.68
N LEU A 41 26.20 33.02 3.70
CA LEU A 41 26.81 32.47 2.48
C LEU A 41 25.80 31.80 1.54
N ARG A 42 24.58 31.49 2.01
CA ARG A 42 23.48 30.98 1.20
C ARG A 42 22.65 32.08 0.53
N HIS A 43 22.93 33.37 0.79
CA HIS A 43 22.22 34.47 0.15
C HIS A 43 22.52 34.51 -1.35
N PRO A 44 21.50 34.68 -2.23
CA PRO A 44 21.68 34.64 -3.68
C PRO A 44 22.69 35.67 -4.20
N GLU A 45 22.79 36.83 -3.55
CA GLU A 45 23.75 37.89 -3.93
C GLU A 45 25.21 37.59 -3.58
N ILE A 46 25.47 36.68 -2.62
CA ILE A 46 26.84 36.32 -2.19
C ILE A 46 27.34 35.09 -2.95
N GLN A 47 26.41 34.24 -3.40
CA GLN A 47 26.76 33.15 -4.30
C GLN A 47 27.21 33.76 -5.62
N GLN A 48 28.36 33.31 -6.11
CA GLN A 48 28.69 33.55 -7.51
C GLN A 48 27.50 33.05 -8.33
N ASP A 49 27.01 33.87 -9.27
CA ASP A 49 26.08 33.40 -10.28
C ASP A 49 26.65 32.09 -10.79
N ARG A 50 25.90 31.00 -10.59
CA ARG A 50 26.32 29.68 -11.01
C ARG A 50 26.83 29.84 -12.42
N SER A 51 28.10 29.51 -12.65
CA SER A 51 28.67 29.56 -13.98
C SER A 51 27.64 28.93 -14.92
N ASN A 52 27.20 29.71 -15.90
CA ASN A 52 26.22 29.30 -16.91
C ASN A 52 26.88 28.25 -17.86
N CYS A 53 27.52 27.24 -17.30
CA CYS A 53 28.22 26.14 -17.95
C CYS A 53 27.70 24.77 -17.49
N SER A 54 26.62 24.71 -16.71
CA SER A 54 25.69 23.61 -16.96
C SER A 54 25.00 24.00 -18.26
N LEU A 55 25.49 23.48 -19.38
CA LEU A 55 24.61 23.22 -20.51
C LEU A 55 23.34 22.66 -19.87
N ARG A 56 22.24 23.39 -19.95
CA ARG A 56 20.95 22.77 -19.74
C ARG A 56 20.88 21.78 -20.88
N VAL A 57 21.35 20.56 -20.61
CA VAL A 57 20.94 19.39 -21.36
C VAL A 57 19.45 19.39 -21.12
N THR A 58 18.72 20.05 -22.02
CA THR A 58 17.29 19.87 -22.16
C THR A 58 17.15 18.36 -22.24
N PRO A 59 16.61 17.70 -21.20
CA PRO A 59 16.44 16.26 -21.28
C PRO A 59 15.66 16.03 -22.56
N GLU A 60 16.19 15.14 -23.40
CA GLU A 60 15.58 14.78 -24.68
C GLU A 60 14.08 14.67 -24.47
N PRO A 61 13.25 15.44 -25.21
CA PRO A 61 11.81 15.38 -25.04
C PRO A 61 11.40 13.93 -25.24
N ARG A 62 10.97 13.28 -24.15
CA ARG A 62 10.42 11.93 -24.29
C ARG A 62 9.33 11.98 -25.35
N PRO A 63 9.24 10.95 -26.21
CA PRO A 63 8.20 10.89 -27.24
C PRO A 63 6.88 11.27 -26.60
N PHE A 64 6.27 12.31 -27.17
CA PHE A 64 4.96 12.78 -26.78
C PHE A 64 4.01 11.61 -26.96
N PHE A 65 3.48 11.09 -25.85
CA PHE A 65 2.42 10.09 -25.90
C PHE A 65 1.17 10.82 -26.35
N ASP A 66 1.04 10.95 -27.67
CA ASP A 66 -0.04 11.60 -28.41
C ASP A 66 -1.27 10.67 -28.46
N SER A 67 -1.59 10.09 -27.31
CA SER A 67 -2.79 9.29 -27.17
C SER A 67 -3.63 9.98 -26.12
N ASP A 68 -4.81 10.43 -26.53
CA ASP A 68 -5.97 10.77 -25.69
C ASP A 68 -6.45 9.58 -24.82
N ASN A 69 -5.57 8.61 -24.56
CA ASN A 69 -5.81 7.47 -23.71
C ASN A 69 -5.73 7.90 -22.25
N THR A 70 -6.85 7.71 -21.56
CA THR A 70 -6.92 7.84 -20.10
C THR A 70 -6.00 6.78 -19.48
N PRO A 71 -5.13 7.15 -18.51
CA PRO A 71 -4.21 6.20 -17.90
C PRO A 71 -4.99 5.10 -17.15
N GLN A 72 -4.73 3.83 -17.51
CA GLN A 72 -5.46 2.65 -17.03
C GLN A 72 -4.77 1.98 -15.84
N THR A 73 -3.55 2.37 -15.49
CA THR A 73 -2.79 1.74 -14.41
C THR A 73 -2.08 2.77 -13.55
N SER A 74 -1.98 2.50 -12.24
CA SER A 74 -1.27 3.36 -11.29
C SER A 74 0.17 3.69 -11.72
N ARG A 75 0.88 2.74 -12.36
CA ARG A 75 2.22 2.97 -12.94
C ARG A 75 2.20 4.03 -14.03
N GLN A 76 1.27 3.93 -14.98
CA GLN A 76 1.13 4.93 -16.04
C GLN A 76 0.89 6.33 -15.45
N ILE A 77 0.07 6.43 -14.40
CA ILE A 77 -0.17 7.70 -13.70
C ILE A 77 1.12 8.24 -13.05
N ARG A 78 1.96 7.38 -12.47
CA ARG A 78 3.25 7.79 -11.89
C ARG A 78 4.22 8.26 -12.98
N ASP A 79 4.23 7.60 -14.12
CA ASP A 79 5.09 7.92 -15.26
C ASP A 79 4.76 9.30 -15.86
N LEU A 80 3.48 9.67 -15.89
CA LEU A 80 3.04 11.03 -16.25
C LEU A 80 3.59 12.11 -15.31
N GLY A 81 3.86 11.75 -14.05
CA GLY A 81 4.46 12.63 -13.04
C GLY A 81 5.99 12.79 -13.15
N LEU A 82 6.66 11.97 -13.95
CA LEU A 82 8.12 12.04 -14.16
C LEU A 82 8.48 13.31 -14.95
N ASN A 83 9.63 13.92 -14.63
CA ASN A 83 10.12 15.18 -15.22
C ASN A 83 9.20 16.40 -15.02
N LYS A 84 8.17 16.30 -14.17
CA LYS A 84 7.32 17.43 -13.79
C LYS A 84 7.77 18.05 -12.47
N THR A 85 7.23 19.24 -12.17
CA THR A 85 7.52 19.95 -10.92
C THR A 85 7.14 19.10 -9.70
N PRO A 86 7.81 19.27 -8.55
CA PRO A 86 7.52 18.50 -7.34
C PRO A 86 6.05 18.55 -6.90
N LYS A 87 5.39 19.71 -7.09
CA LYS A 87 3.96 19.89 -6.77
C LYS A 87 3.07 19.03 -7.67
N THR A 88 3.38 19.01 -8.97
CA THR A 88 2.64 18.21 -9.96
C THR A 88 2.83 16.72 -9.74
N ARG A 89 4.08 16.26 -9.52
CA ARG A 89 4.38 14.85 -9.20
C ARG A 89 3.63 14.35 -7.97
N ARG A 90 3.47 15.20 -6.93
CA ARG A 90 2.65 14.86 -5.74
C ARG A 90 1.18 14.61 -6.09
N ARG A 91 0.59 15.40 -6.99
CA ARG A 91 -0.82 15.20 -7.41
C ARG A 91 -0.99 13.85 -8.11
N TYR A 92 -0.12 13.53 -9.06
CA TYR A 92 -0.13 12.22 -9.73
C TYR A 92 0.05 11.06 -8.75
N ASN A 93 0.92 11.19 -7.75
CA ASN A 93 1.10 10.15 -6.72
C ASN A 93 -0.15 9.92 -5.88
N ILE A 94 -0.95 10.95 -5.58
CA ILE A 94 -2.22 10.81 -4.86
C ILE A 94 -3.21 10.01 -5.71
N ILE A 95 -3.35 10.36 -6.99
CA ILE A 95 -4.24 9.68 -7.92
C ILE A 95 -3.81 8.21 -8.09
N ALA A 96 -2.52 7.95 -8.29
CA ALA A 96 -1.99 6.59 -8.43
C ALA A 96 -2.28 5.71 -7.21
N LYS A 97 -2.21 6.26 -5.99
CA LYS A 97 -2.57 5.54 -4.76
C LYS A 97 -4.06 5.21 -4.69
N GLY A 98 -4.93 6.14 -5.09
CA GLY A 98 -6.37 5.89 -5.18
C GLY A 98 -6.68 4.73 -6.14
N PHE A 99 -5.97 4.67 -7.26
CA PHE A 99 -6.11 3.60 -8.24
C PHE A 99 -5.66 2.23 -7.68
N GLU A 100 -4.55 2.19 -6.94
CA GLU A 100 -4.08 0.96 -6.28
C GLU A 100 -5.11 0.42 -5.27
N ALA A 101 -5.75 1.32 -4.50
CA ALA A 101 -6.81 0.92 -3.58
C ALA A 101 -8.01 0.30 -4.31
N GLN A 102 -8.43 0.89 -5.44
CA GLN A 102 -9.50 0.33 -6.27
C GLN A 102 -9.12 -1.03 -6.88
N GLN A 103 -7.88 -1.19 -7.34
CA GLN A 103 -7.40 -2.48 -7.84
C GLN A 103 -7.42 -3.56 -6.75
N GLN A 104 -7.08 -3.20 -5.51
CA GLN A 104 -7.17 -4.13 -4.36
C GLN A 104 -8.62 -4.52 -4.06
N THR A 105 -9.57 -3.58 -4.08
CA THR A 105 -10.99 -3.91 -3.87
C THR A 105 -11.53 -4.81 -4.96
N VAL A 106 -11.19 -4.54 -6.22
CA VAL A 106 -11.58 -5.38 -7.35
C VAL A 106 -10.98 -6.78 -7.19
N ALA A 107 -9.69 -6.89 -6.89
CA ALA A 107 -9.04 -8.18 -6.68
C ALA A 107 -9.67 -8.98 -5.52
N ALA A 108 -10.00 -8.33 -4.40
CA ALA A 108 -10.68 -8.97 -3.28
C ALA A 108 -12.08 -9.47 -3.67
N HIS A 109 -12.83 -8.68 -4.43
CA HIS A 109 -14.14 -9.11 -4.96
C HIS A 109 -14.00 -10.27 -5.95
N THR A 110 -13.04 -10.24 -6.87
CA THR A 110 -12.77 -11.33 -7.81
C THR A 110 -12.44 -12.63 -7.08
N GLN A 111 -11.64 -12.57 -6.00
CA GLN A 111 -11.35 -13.74 -5.17
C GLN A 111 -12.61 -14.29 -4.48
N LYS A 112 -13.45 -13.40 -3.92
CA LYS A 112 -14.71 -13.79 -3.29
C LYS A 112 -15.67 -14.44 -4.30
N ILE A 113 -15.77 -13.89 -5.51
CA ILE A 113 -16.58 -14.45 -6.59
C ILE A 113 -16.09 -15.86 -6.93
N ALA A 114 -14.79 -16.06 -7.14
CA ALA A 114 -14.22 -17.37 -7.44
C ALA A 114 -14.51 -18.41 -6.35
N SER A 115 -14.39 -18.03 -5.07
CA SER A 115 -14.74 -18.90 -3.93
C SER A 115 -16.22 -19.31 -3.94
N LEU A 116 -17.12 -18.35 -4.15
CA LEU A 116 -18.56 -18.62 -4.20
C LEU A 116 -18.94 -19.48 -5.42
N GLU A 117 -18.29 -19.25 -6.56
CA GLU A 117 -18.49 -20.06 -7.76
C GLU A 117 -18.05 -21.52 -7.54
N GLU A 118 -16.96 -21.76 -6.80
CA GLU A 118 -16.52 -23.11 -6.42
C GLU A 118 -17.53 -23.79 -5.48
N GLU A 119 -18.03 -23.09 -4.46
CA GLU A 119 -19.07 -23.59 -3.57
C GLU A 119 -20.35 -23.95 -4.34
N LEU A 120 -20.79 -23.06 -5.23
CA LEU A 120 -21.93 -23.32 -6.11
C LEU A 120 -21.67 -24.52 -7.03
N ALA A 121 -20.45 -24.67 -7.58
CA ALA A 121 -20.10 -25.83 -8.40
C ALA A 121 -20.13 -27.14 -7.60
N ARG A 122 -19.70 -27.11 -6.34
CA ARG A 122 -19.78 -28.25 -5.41
C ARG A 122 -21.22 -28.63 -5.10
N LEU A 123 -22.08 -27.66 -4.80
CA LEU A 123 -23.51 -27.88 -4.53
C LEU A 123 -24.25 -28.37 -5.78
N LYS A 124 -23.98 -27.74 -6.94
CA LYS A 124 -24.58 -28.12 -8.23
C LYS A 124 -24.15 -29.49 -8.74
N ARG A 125 -22.99 -30.01 -8.32
CA ARG A 125 -22.47 -31.30 -8.81
C ARG A 125 -23.42 -32.48 -8.55
N GLY A 126 -24.34 -32.36 -7.58
CA GLY A 126 -25.35 -33.38 -7.27
C GLY A 126 -24.74 -34.71 -6.79
N LYS A 127 -25.43 -35.44 -5.92
CA LYS A 127 -25.03 -36.83 -5.64
C LYS A 127 -25.42 -37.66 -6.86
N LYS A 128 -24.44 -38.16 -7.63
CA LYS A 128 -24.72 -39.17 -8.67
C LYS A 128 -25.33 -40.40 -7.97
N ARG A 129 -26.55 -40.76 -8.37
CA ARG A 129 -27.17 -42.01 -7.91
C ARG A 129 -26.21 -43.16 -8.20
N LYS A 130 -25.89 -43.95 -7.17
CA LYS A 130 -25.20 -45.22 -7.40
C LYS A 130 -26.13 -46.07 -8.26
N ALA A 131 -25.58 -46.67 -9.32
CA ALA A 131 -26.34 -47.63 -10.11
C ALA A 131 -26.79 -48.74 -9.16
N VAL A 132 -28.10 -48.85 -8.93
CA VAL A 132 -28.66 -49.94 -8.15
C VAL A 132 -28.40 -51.22 -8.94
N PRO A 133 -27.67 -52.21 -8.37
CA PRO A 133 -27.47 -53.48 -9.05
C PRO A 133 -28.83 -54.04 -9.44
N ASN A 134 -29.00 -54.38 -10.72
CA ASN A 134 -30.25 -54.97 -11.20
C ASN A 134 -30.55 -56.21 -10.33
N PRO A 135 -31.72 -56.28 -9.66
CA PRO A 135 -32.06 -57.40 -8.78
C PRO A 135 -32.03 -58.75 -9.51
N ASN A 136 -32.23 -58.76 -10.83
CA ASN A 136 -32.16 -59.97 -11.65
C ASN A 136 -30.71 -60.46 -11.89
N LYS A 137 -29.69 -59.66 -11.60
CA LYS A 137 -28.28 -60.13 -11.58
C LYS A 137 -27.91 -60.86 -10.29
N ARG A 138 -28.72 -60.79 -9.22
CA ARG A 138 -28.50 -61.57 -7.99
C ARG A 138 -28.74 -63.06 -8.21
N PHE A 139 -29.59 -63.39 -9.18
CA PHE A 139 -29.82 -64.75 -9.62
C PHE A 139 -28.86 -65.03 -10.78
N MET A 140 -27.60 -65.35 -10.46
CA MET A 140 -26.71 -66.01 -11.42
C MET A 140 -27.43 -67.28 -11.90
N THR A 141 -27.56 -67.48 -13.20
CA THR A 141 -28.10 -68.74 -13.73
C THR A 141 -27.06 -69.85 -13.53
N LEU A 142 -27.50 -71.08 -13.28
CA LEU A 142 -26.60 -72.22 -12.99
C LEU A 142 -25.49 -72.40 -14.06
N SER A 143 -25.77 -72.01 -15.32
CA SER A 143 -24.81 -72.00 -16.42
C SER A 143 -23.63 -71.03 -16.21
N GLU A 144 -23.85 -69.89 -15.57
CA GLU A 144 -22.81 -68.88 -15.30
C GLU A 144 -21.91 -69.32 -14.13
N ALA A 145 -22.49 -69.97 -13.11
CA ALA A 145 -21.74 -70.54 -11.98
C ALA A 145 -20.86 -71.74 -12.38
N LEU A 146 -21.33 -72.58 -13.31
CA LEU A 146 -20.52 -73.68 -13.86
C LEU A 146 -19.37 -73.18 -14.73
N ALA A 147 -19.53 -72.04 -15.40
CA ALA A 147 -18.47 -71.41 -16.18
C ALA A 147 -17.42 -70.70 -15.31
N SER A 148 -17.78 -70.23 -14.11
CA SER A 148 -16.87 -69.54 -13.19
C SER A 148 -16.02 -70.45 -12.30
N GLY A 149 -16.26 -71.77 -12.30
CA GLY A 149 -15.34 -72.77 -11.76
C GLY A 149 -15.16 -72.77 -10.22
N GLU A 150 -16.09 -72.20 -9.45
CA GLU A 150 -16.06 -72.29 -7.99
C GLU A 150 -16.65 -73.61 -7.49
N VAL A 151 -15.77 -74.51 -7.04
CA VAL A 151 -16.13 -75.80 -6.41
C VAL A 151 -16.60 -75.53 -4.98
N ILE A 152 -17.91 -75.66 -4.74
CA ILE A 152 -18.51 -75.49 -3.42
C ILE A 152 -18.23 -76.75 -2.58
N ALA A 153 -17.37 -76.65 -1.57
CA ALA A 153 -17.23 -77.66 -0.53
C ALA A 153 -18.32 -77.47 0.53
N GLU A 154 -19.14 -78.51 0.75
CA GLU A 154 -20.25 -78.54 1.69
C GLU A 154 -19.79 -78.29 3.14
N LYS A 155 -20.39 -77.29 3.81
CA LYS A 155 -20.37 -77.21 5.27
C LYS A 155 -21.76 -76.92 5.85
N LYS A 156 -22.17 -77.93 6.61
CA LYS A 156 -23.26 -78.14 7.58
C LYS A 156 -23.80 -76.88 8.28
N THR A 157 -25.12 -76.90 8.46
CA THR A 157 -25.98 -75.93 9.16
C THR A 157 -25.70 -75.81 10.66
N GLU A 158 -25.63 -74.58 11.18
CA GLU A 158 -25.87 -74.25 12.60
C GLU A 158 -26.76 -73.00 12.70
N ASN A 159 -27.63 -73.01 13.71
CA ASN A 159 -28.82 -72.16 13.90
C ASN A 159 -28.58 -70.96 14.84
N MET A 160 -29.52 -69.99 14.78
CA MET A 160 -29.94 -68.99 15.81
C MET A 160 -29.09 -67.71 16.05
N PRO A 161 -29.66 -66.62 16.66
CA PRO A 161 -30.93 -65.93 16.36
C PRO A 161 -30.86 -64.38 16.50
N ILE A 162 -31.94 -63.69 16.06
CA ILE A 162 -32.60 -62.50 16.67
C ILE A 162 -31.75 -61.24 17.02
N GLY A 163 -32.17 -60.11 16.43
CA GLY A 163 -31.90 -58.75 16.91
C GLY A 163 -32.89 -57.76 16.31
N VAL A 164 -33.98 -57.52 17.05
CA VAL A 164 -35.05 -56.55 16.77
C VAL A 164 -34.54 -55.15 17.11
N GLU A 165 -34.95 -54.14 16.33
CA GLU A 165 -35.65 -52.93 16.81
C GLU A 165 -35.28 -51.59 16.11
N CYS A 166 -36.37 -50.94 15.66
CA CYS A 166 -36.73 -49.52 15.47
C CYS A 166 -35.76 -48.44 14.96
N VAL A 167 -36.13 -47.92 13.78
CA VAL A 167 -36.64 -46.53 13.54
C VAL A 167 -36.46 -45.54 14.69
N ASP A 168 -35.81 -44.41 14.41
CA ASP A 168 -36.46 -43.09 14.54
C ASP A 168 -35.68 -42.00 13.81
N SER A 169 -36.39 -41.36 12.88
CA SER A 169 -36.04 -40.09 12.25
C SER A 169 -36.33 -38.97 13.25
N ASN A 170 -35.45 -37.97 13.37
CA ASN A 170 -35.86 -36.62 13.74
C ASN A 170 -34.92 -35.62 13.07
N GLU A 171 -35.53 -34.81 12.18
CA GLU A 171 -35.02 -33.53 11.75
C GLU A 171 -35.09 -32.58 12.95
N GLU A 172 -34.05 -31.80 13.20
CA GLU A 172 -34.23 -30.51 13.87
C GLU A 172 -33.32 -29.48 13.20
N GLU A 173 -34.03 -28.58 12.52
CA GLU A 173 -33.62 -27.27 12.05
C GLU A 173 -33.32 -26.40 13.28
N SER A 174 -32.20 -25.67 13.26
CA SER A 174 -31.97 -24.61 14.23
C SER A 174 -31.18 -23.51 13.55
N GLU A 175 -31.95 -22.55 13.06
CA GLU A 175 -31.50 -21.20 12.78
C GLU A 175 -31.05 -20.56 14.10
N SER A 176 -29.88 -19.94 14.08
CA SER A 176 -29.45 -19.03 15.14
C SER A 176 -28.79 -17.83 14.48
N GLU A 177 -29.68 -16.89 14.18
CA GLU A 177 -29.39 -15.49 13.94
C GLU A 177 -28.71 -14.91 15.20
N ALA A 178 -27.46 -14.47 15.06
CA ALA A 178 -26.80 -13.63 16.06
C ALA A 178 -26.04 -12.53 15.33
N GLY A 179 -26.75 -11.42 15.08
CA GLY A 179 -26.16 -10.15 14.65
C GLY A 179 -25.20 -9.64 15.72
N SER A 180 -23.90 -9.89 15.53
CA SER A 180 -22.84 -9.27 16.31
C SER A 180 -22.69 -7.80 15.89
N VAL A 181 -23.41 -6.92 16.58
CA VAL A 181 -23.20 -5.47 16.61
C VAL A 181 -21.81 -5.21 17.19
N ILE A 182 -20.88 -4.76 16.36
CA ILE A 182 -19.58 -4.26 16.83
C ILE A 182 -19.76 -2.80 17.24
N GLU A 183 -19.86 -2.56 18.54
CA GLU A 183 -19.75 -1.23 19.13
C GLU A 183 -18.37 -0.62 18.80
N VAL A 184 -18.38 0.51 18.11
CA VAL A 184 -17.23 1.39 17.95
C VAL A 184 -16.96 2.09 19.28
N ARG A 185 -16.14 1.48 20.13
CA ARG A 185 -15.61 2.15 21.33
C ARG A 185 -14.57 3.18 20.88
N GLY A 186 -14.97 4.46 20.91
CA GLY A 186 -14.09 5.59 20.65
C GLY A 186 -13.09 5.78 21.78
N GLU A 187 -11.88 5.25 21.62
CA GLU A 187 -10.74 5.64 22.45
C GLU A 187 -10.26 7.04 22.02
N THR A 188 -10.52 8.02 22.87
CA THR A 188 -10.03 9.39 22.74
C THR A 188 -8.51 9.41 22.95
N VAL A 189 -7.76 9.28 21.87
CA VAL A 189 -6.31 9.55 21.87
C VAL A 189 -6.12 11.07 22.03
N PRO A 190 -5.33 11.55 23.01
CA PRO A 190 -5.09 12.98 23.16
C PRO A 190 -4.37 13.52 21.91
N HIS A 191 -5.05 14.42 21.19
CA HIS A 191 -4.49 15.15 20.07
C HIS A 191 -3.32 16.02 20.54
N GLN A 192 -2.10 15.57 20.28
CA GLN A 192 -0.94 16.45 20.31
C GLN A 192 -1.02 17.36 19.07
N SER A 193 -1.29 18.65 19.29
CA SER A 193 -1.24 19.65 18.24
C SER A 193 0.18 19.71 17.65
N THR A 194 0.36 19.13 16.46
CA THR A 194 1.62 19.20 15.72
C THR A 194 1.56 20.37 14.75
N THR A 195 2.46 21.35 14.90
CA THR A 195 2.66 22.38 13.86
C THR A 195 3.39 21.76 12.66
N ARG A 196 3.15 22.32 11.47
CA ARG A 196 3.52 21.91 10.09
C ARG A 196 4.97 21.41 9.83
N SER A 197 5.86 21.39 10.82
CA SER A 197 7.26 21.00 10.69
C SER A 197 7.75 19.97 11.73
N ARG A 198 6.92 18.99 12.16
CA ARG A 198 7.32 17.79 12.95
C ARG A 198 8.59 17.95 13.82
N ARG A 199 8.62 18.94 14.71
CA ARG A 199 9.66 19.06 15.76
C ARG A 199 8.96 19.09 17.11
N LEU A 200 9.39 18.21 18.01
CA LEU A 200 8.96 18.22 19.40
C LEU A 200 9.39 19.55 20.05
N VAL A 201 8.45 20.25 20.67
CA VAL A 201 8.72 21.46 21.45
C VAL A 201 9.59 21.06 22.64
N ARG A 202 10.88 21.42 22.60
CA ARG A 202 11.73 21.33 23.79
C ARG A 202 11.21 22.33 24.82
N LYS A 203 10.76 21.83 25.97
CA LYS A 203 10.40 22.65 27.12
C LYS A 203 11.65 23.35 27.62
N CYS A 204 11.70 24.68 27.52
CA CYS A 204 12.76 25.48 28.13
C CYS A 204 12.64 25.34 29.65
N ARG A 205 13.69 24.86 30.31
CA ARG A 205 13.88 25.01 31.75
C ARG A 205 14.49 26.39 31.97
N ASN A 206 13.74 27.28 32.62
CA ASN A 206 14.25 28.56 33.07
C ASN A 206 15.30 28.33 34.18
N ARG A 207 16.45 28.99 34.05
CA ARG A 207 17.39 29.30 35.12
C ARG A 207 17.84 30.73 34.91
#